data_AF-A0A2V7XFX8-F1
#
_entry.id   AF-A0A2V7XFX8-F1
#
_cell.length_a   1.000
_cell.length_b   1.000
_cell.length_c   1.000
_cell.angle_alpha   90.00
_cell.angle_beta   90.00
_cell.angle_gamma   90.00
#
_symmetry.space_group_name_H-M   'P 1'
#
loop_
_entity.id
_entity.type
_entity.pdbx_description
1 polymer ?
#
loop_
_entity_poly.entity_id
_entity_poly.type
_entity_poly.pdbx_seq_one_letter_code
_entity_poly.pdbx_strand_id
1 'polypeptide(L)' 'ARRSLRDAVLACERETIAAALADHAGNRARTAVALGLTRQGLVAKIGRLGIG' A
#
# COMPACT_ATOMS: atom_id res chain seq x y z
N ALA A 1 6.48 -21.02 10.72
CA ALA A 1 5.78 -21.61 9.57
C ALA A 1 6.28 -20.97 8.28
N ARG A 2 6.44 -21.75 7.19
CA ARG A 2 6.76 -21.19 5.87
C ARG A 2 5.55 -20.38 5.37
N ARG A 3 5.71 -19.08 5.15
CA ARG A 3 4.64 -18.24 4.59
C ARG A 3 4.41 -18.62 3.13
N SER A 4 3.15 -18.55 2.68
CA SER A 4 2.85 -18.70 1.26
C SER A 4 3.41 -17.49 0.48
N LEU A 5 3.65 -17.65 -0.82
CA LEU A 5 4.03 -16.51 -1.67
C LEU A 5 2.98 -15.39 -1.61
N ARG A 6 1.69 -15.76 -1.54
CA ARG A 6 0.59 -14.81 -1.42
C ARG A 6 0.73 -13.96 -0.15
N ASP A 7 1.01 -14.57 0.98
CA ASP A 7 1.15 -13.82 2.25
C ASP A 7 2.39 -12.92 2.23
N ALA A 8 3.48 -13.38 1.61
CA ALA A 8 4.70 -12.58 1.47
C ALA A 8 4.46 -11.35 0.57
N VAL A 9 3.73 -11.51 -0.54
CA VAL A 9 3.36 -10.40 -1.43
C VAL A 9 2.45 -9.41 -0.70
N LEU A 10 1.46 -9.89 0.05
CA LEU A 10 0.57 -9.00 0.82
C LEU A 10 1.32 -8.20 1.89
N ALA A 11 2.26 -8.83 2.60
CA ALA A 11 3.10 -8.14 3.58
C ALA A 11 3.97 -7.07 2.91
N CYS A 12 4.63 -7.40 1.80
CA CYS A 12 5.45 -6.47 1.03
C CYS A 12 4.62 -5.29 0.49
N GLU A 13 3.44 -5.56 -0.09
CA GLU A 13 2.55 -4.51 -0.60
C GLU A 13 2.08 -3.59 0.54
N ARG A 14 1.76 -4.14 1.71
CA ARG A 14 1.36 -3.39 2.90
C ARG A 14 2.49 -2.47 3.38
N GLU A 15 3.70 -3.01 3.53
CA GLU A 15 4.88 -2.25 3.97
C GLU A 15 5.23 -1.13 2.99
N THR A 16 5.20 -1.41 1.68
CA THR A 16 5.48 -0.44 0.62
C THR A 16 4.48 0.72 0.64
N ILE A 17 3.18 0.42 0.71
CA ILE A 17 2.14 1.47 0.74
C ILE A 17 2.21 2.28 2.03
N ALA A 18 2.46 1.65 3.18
CA ALA A 18 2.58 2.34 4.46
C ALA A 18 3.77 3.30 4.49
N ALA A 19 4.93 2.87 3.98
CA ALA A 19 6.12 3.72 3.87
C ALA A 19 5.86 4.93 2.97
N ALA A 20 5.29 4.72 1.78
CA ALA A 20 4.97 5.82 0.86
C ALA A 20 3.94 6.79 1.44
N LEU A 21 2.96 6.30 2.21
CA LEU A 21 2.02 7.16 2.94
C LEU A 21 2.74 8.01 3.98
N ALA A 22 3.69 7.45 4.73
CA ALA A 22 4.49 8.19 5.71
C ALA A 22 5.33 9.28 5.04
N ASP A 23 6.03 8.97 3.95
CA ASP A 23 6.86 9.91 3.18
C ASP A 23 6.07 11.09 2.60
N HIS A 24 4.77 10.89 2.38
CA HIS A 24 3.86 11.90 1.85
C HIS A 24 2.89 12.45 2.90
N ALA A 25 3.18 12.28 4.20
CA ALA A 25 2.36 12.78 5.31
C ALA A 25 0.87 12.40 5.21
N GLY A 26 0.59 11.17 4.76
CA GLY A 26 -0.76 10.64 4.56
C GLY A 26 -1.47 11.16 3.31
N ASN A 27 -0.82 11.97 2.46
CA ASN A 27 -1.44 12.48 1.24
C ASN A 27 -1.61 11.36 0.20
N ARG A 28 -2.81 10.80 0.17
CA ARG A 28 -3.17 9.69 -0.72
C ARG A 28 -3.04 10.03 -2.22
N ALA A 29 -3.22 11.29 -2.62
CA ALA A 29 -3.08 11.66 -4.02
C ALA A 29 -1.61 11.64 -4.45
N ARG A 30 -0.71 12.26 -3.66
CA ARG A 30 0.74 12.24 -3.92
C ARG A 30 1.31 10.82 -3.82
N THR A 31 0.85 10.05 -2.84
CA THR A 31 1.23 8.64 -2.67
C THR A 31 0.82 7.79 -3.88
N ALA A 32 -0.39 7.98 -4.41
CA ALA A 32 -0.84 7.23 -5.57
C ALA A 32 0.03 7.54 -6.80
N VAL A 33 0.33 8.82 -7.03
CA VAL A 33 1.23 9.25 -8.11
C VAL A 33 2.62 8.64 -7.95
N ALA A 34 3.20 8.68 -6.75
CA ALA A 34 4.52 8.12 -6.48
C ALA A 34 4.60 6.61 -6.72
N LEU A 35 3.51 5.89 -6.44
CA LEU A 35 3.40 4.44 -6.67
C LEU A 35 2.94 4.06 -8.08
N GLY A 36 2.72 5.04 -8.98
CA GLY A 36 2.21 4.77 -10.34
C GLY A 36 0.78 4.23 -10.36
N LEU A 37 -0.03 4.56 -9.36
CA LEU A 37 -1.41 4.12 -9.19
C LEU A 37 -2.39 5.26 -9.44
N THR A 38 -3.63 4.91 -9.78
CA THR A 38 -4.74 5.85 -9.63
C THR A 38 -5.06 6.03 -8.14
N ARG A 39 -5.60 7.20 -7.77
CA ARG A 39 -6.04 7.46 -6.38
C ARG A 39 -7.06 6.43 -5.90
N GLN A 40 -8.01 6.04 -6.74
CA GLN A 40 -9.00 5.00 -6.42
C GLN A 40 -8.35 3.63 -6.22
N GLY A 41 -7.39 3.25 -7.06
CA GLY A 41 -6.64 2.01 -6.93
C GLY A 41 -5.86 1.93 -5.62
N LEU A 42 -5.23 3.03 -5.20
CA LEU A 42 -4.57 3.11 -3.90
C LEU A 42 -5.58 2.92 -2.75
N VAL A 43 -6.71 3.63 -2.78
CA VAL A 43 -7.74 3.51 -1.72
C VAL A 43 -8.27 2.07 -1.62
N ALA A 44 -8.51 1.41 -2.75
CA ALA A 44 -8.95 0.02 -2.76
C ALA A 44 -7.90 -0.94 -2.15
N LYS A 45 -6.61 -0.74 -2.47
CA LYS A 45 -5.51 -1.51 -1.87
C LYS A 45 -5.39 -1.27 -0.37
N ILE A 46 -5.48 -0.02 0.08
CA ILE A 46 -5.48 0.36 1.50
C ILE A 46 -6.59 -0.39 2.26
N GLY A 47 -7.82 -0.35 1.74
CA GLY A 47 -8.97 -1.04 2.35
C GLY A 47 -8.77 -2.55 2.40
N ARG A 48 -8.27 -3.16 1.32
CA ARG A 48 -7.98 -4.60 1.25
C ARG A 48 -6.88 -5.04 2.21
N LEU A 49 -5.86 -4.21 2.42
CA LEU A 49 -4.67 -4.53 3.23
C LEU A 49 -4.82 -4.10 4.71
N GLY A 50 -5.91 -3.44 5.05
CA GLY A 50 -6.16 -2.94 6.41
C GLY A 50 -5.09 -1.94 6.86
N ILE A 51 -4.69 -1.03 5.98
CA ILE A 51 -3.76 0.08 6.29
C ILE A 51 -4.62 1.25 6.82
N GLY A 52 -4.38 1.64 8.08
CA GLY A 52 -5.10 2.73 8.76
C GLY A 52 -4.25 3.98 8.84
#